data_AF-X0Q4Q4-F1
#
_entry.id   AF-X0Q4Q4-F1
#
_cell.length_a   1.000
_cell.length_b   1.000
_cell.length_c   1.000
_cell.angle_alpha   90.00
_cell.angle_beta   90.00
_cell.angle_gamma   90.00
#
_symmetry.space_group_name_H-M   'P 1'
#
loop_
_entity.id
_entity.type
_entity.pdbx_description
1 polymer ?
#
loop_
_entity_poly.entity_id
_entity_poly.type
_entity_poly.pdbx_seq_one_letter_code
_entity_poly.pdbx_strand_id
1 'polypeptide(L)'
;MIREGEARLVANAGDVVEEAGPIGLREGLDVVRDLDALSGDALLVYEALPAVGPRGVRELSELSGVAVEQVRAVLPLLEMEGFVGSDDTGWSRQK
;
A
#
# COMPACT_ATOMS: atom_id res chain seq x y z
N MET A 1 7.86 31.79 10.07
CA MET A 1 9.23 31.26 10.23
C MET A 1 9.71 30.92 8.82
N ILE A 2 10.74 31.62 8.36
CA ILE A 2 11.38 31.47 7.04
C ILE A 2 12.63 30.60 7.26
N ARG A 3 12.83 29.60 6.40
CA ARG A 3 14.12 29.40 5.76
C ARG A 3 13.90 28.86 4.34
N GLU A 4 13.72 29.83 3.44
CA GLU A 4 14.06 29.83 2.01
C GLU A 4 13.82 28.56 1.18
N GLY A 5 12.87 28.63 0.24
CA GLY A 5 12.74 27.69 -0.88
C GLY A 5 11.29 27.35 -1.21
N GLU A 6 10.61 28.28 -1.90
CA GLU A 6 9.34 28.15 -2.63
C GLU A 6 8.52 26.85 -2.44
N ALA A 7 7.50 26.89 -1.58
CA ALA A 7 6.50 25.84 -1.49
C ALA A 7 5.65 25.80 -2.76
N ARG A 8 5.81 24.75 -3.58
CA ARG A 8 5.01 24.54 -4.79
C ARG A 8 3.76 23.73 -4.47
N LEU A 9 2.61 24.26 -4.86
CA LEU A 9 1.30 23.64 -4.71
C LEU A 9 1.24 22.35 -5.55
N VAL A 10 1.19 21.19 -4.89
CA VAL A 10 1.06 19.87 -5.56
C VAL A 10 -0.37 19.36 -5.37
N ALA A 11 -1.08 19.18 -6.48
CA ALA A 11 -2.47 18.69 -6.51
C ALA A 11 -2.58 17.28 -7.11
N ASN A 12 -1.47 16.53 -7.18
CA ASN A 12 -1.43 15.15 -7.65
C ASN A 12 -0.24 14.40 -7.03
N ALA A 13 -0.45 13.16 -6.59
CA ALA A 13 0.44 12.36 -5.74
C ALA A 13 1.60 11.68 -6.50
N GLY A 14 2.10 12.31 -7.57
CA GLY A 14 3.21 11.79 -8.39
C GLY A 14 4.62 12.28 -7.98
N ASP A 15 4.73 13.28 -7.11
CA ASP A 15 5.99 14.00 -6.84
C ASP A 15 6.52 13.85 -5.40
N VAL A 16 6.40 12.67 -4.78
CA VAL A 16 6.97 12.43 -3.43
C VAL A 16 7.82 11.16 -3.38
N VAL A 17 8.87 11.06 -4.21
CA VAL A 17 9.95 10.06 -4.01
C VAL A 17 11.33 10.63 -4.40
N GLU A 18 11.70 11.78 -3.85
CA GLU A 18 13.10 12.24 -3.81
C GLU A 18 13.41 12.71 -2.38
N GLU A 19 13.37 11.78 -1.43
CA GLU A 19 14.16 11.86 -0.19
C GLU A 19 14.22 10.51 0.53
N ALA A 20 15.16 9.66 0.11
CA ALA A 20 15.65 8.58 0.95
C ALA A 20 17.13 8.36 0.62
N GLY A 21 18.00 8.98 1.40
CA GLY A 21 19.45 8.80 1.37
C GLY A 21 19.91 7.32 1.52
N PRO A 22 21.23 7.07 1.42
CA PRO A 22 21.77 5.75 1.11
C PRO A 22 21.55 4.74 2.24
N ILE A 23 20.70 3.74 1.99
CA ILE A 23 20.50 2.61 2.89
C ILE A 23 21.64 1.61 2.68
N GLY A 24 22.47 1.44 3.71
CA GLY A 24 23.62 0.53 3.69
C GLY A 24 23.22 -0.91 3.35
N LEU A 25 23.88 -1.48 2.34
CA LEU A 25 23.80 -2.89 1.99
C LEU A 25 24.17 -3.75 3.21
N ARG A 26 23.20 -4.54 3.70
CA ARG A 26 23.52 -5.75 4.44
C ARG A 26 23.27 -6.93 3.51
N GLU A 27 24.36 -7.46 2.95
CA GLU A 27 24.36 -8.76 2.28
C GLU A 27 23.94 -9.82 3.30
N GLY A 28 22.71 -10.29 3.18
CA GLY A 28 22.17 -11.36 4.00
C GLY A 28 21.14 -12.09 3.16
N LEU A 29 21.41 -13.39 2.95
CA LEU A 29 20.56 -14.46 2.41
C LEU A 29 19.21 -14.00 1.88
N ASP A 30 18.91 -14.37 0.63
CA ASP A 30 17.64 -14.13 -0.07
C ASP A 30 16.46 -14.76 0.69
N VAL A 31 16.07 -14.14 1.80
CA VAL A 31 14.91 -14.48 2.61
C VAL A 31 13.75 -13.85 1.87
N VAL A 32 13.15 -14.63 0.96
CA VAL A 32 11.89 -14.26 0.32
C VAL A 32 10.86 -14.08 1.43
N ARG A 33 10.48 -12.82 1.68
CA ARG A 33 9.39 -12.50 2.60
C ARG A 33 8.09 -12.74 1.85
N ASP A 34 7.06 -13.20 2.54
CA ASP A 34 5.75 -13.44 1.92
C ASP A 34 5.21 -12.22 1.15
N LEU A 35 5.52 -11.00 1.62
CA LEU A 35 5.13 -9.76 0.95
C LEU A 35 5.91 -9.47 -0.33
N ASP A 36 7.09 -10.08 -0.53
CA ASP A 36 7.88 -9.92 -1.75
C ASP A 36 7.19 -10.57 -2.96
N ALA A 37 6.18 -11.42 -2.73
CA ALA A 37 5.28 -11.94 -3.77
C ALA A 37 4.22 -10.92 -4.22
N LEU A 38 3.92 -9.90 -3.41
CA LEU A 38 2.98 -8.85 -3.76
C LEU A 38 3.66 -7.83 -4.68
N SER A 39 3.00 -7.51 -5.79
CA SER A 39 3.49 -6.51 -6.74
C SER A 39 2.35 -5.69 -7.34
N GLY A 40 2.68 -4.50 -7.83
CA GLY A 40 1.72 -3.59 -8.46
C GLY A 40 0.53 -3.27 -7.55
N ASP A 41 -0.68 -3.35 -8.11
CA ASP A 41 -1.91 -3.01 -7.40
C ASP A 41 -2.15 -3.85 -6.14
N ALA A 42 -1.69 -5.12 -6.12
CA ALA A 42 -1.85 -5.99 -4.96
C ALA A 42 -1.08 -5.48 -3.74
N LEU A 43 0.16 -5.01 -3.95
CA LEU A 43 0.95 -4.40 -2.90
C LEU A 43 0.33 -3.08 -2.44
N LEU A 44 -0.07 -2.20 -3.37
CA LEU A 44 -0.67 -0.90 -3.05
C LEU A 44 -1.97 -1.05 -2.24
N VAL A 45 -2.84 -1.99 -2.62
CA VAL A 45 -4.09 -2.27 -1.90
C VAL A 45 -3.82 -2.87 -0.52
N TYR A 46 -2.85 -3.77 -0.42
CA TYR A 46 -2.48 -4.36 0.87
C TYR A 46 -1.89 -3.32 1.84
N GLU A 47 -1.04 -2.43 1.34
CA GLU A 47 -0.41 -1.37 2.14
C GLU A 47 -1.43 -0.32 2.62
N ALA A 48 -2.50 -0.08 1.86
CA ALA A 48 -3.59 0.82 2.26
C ALA A 48 -4.46 0.30 3.42
N LEU A 49 -4.40 -1.00 3.73
CA LEU A 49 -5.08 -1.55 4.90
C LEU A 49 -4.37 -1.12 6.20
N PRO A 50 -5.12 -0.72 7.25
CA PRO A 50 -4.52 -0.47 8.55
C PRO A 50 -4.01 -1.77 9.17
N ALA A 51 -3.08 -1.64 10.13
CA ALA A 51 -2.61 -2.79 10.91
C ALA A 51 -3.73 -3.43 11.75
N VAL A 52 -4.75 -2.65 12.13
CA VAL A 52 -5.90 -3.11 12.90
C VAL A 52 -7.18 -2.50 12.33
N GLY A 53 -8.19 -3.34 12.16
CA GLY A 53 -9.54 -2.94 11.75
C GLY A 53 -9.81 -3.11 10.25
N PRO A 54 -11.09 -3.13 9.88
CA PRO A 54 -11.54 -3.35 8.50
C PRO A 54 -11.57 -2.04 7.68
N ARG A 55 -11.51 -2.17 6.35
CA ARG A 55 -11.72 -1.09 5.38
C ARG A 55 -12.66 -1.51 4.26
N GLY A 56 -13.44 -0.56 3.76
CA GLY A 56 -14.28 -0.76 2.59
C GLY A 56 -13.50 -0.62 1.28
N VAL A 57 -14.00 -1.25 0.21
CA VAL A 57 -13.41 -1.19 -1.13
C VAL A 57 -13.20 0.25 -1.63
N ARG A 58 -14.19 1.13 -1.43
CA ARG A 58 -14.11 2.52 -1.86
C ARG A 58 -13.00 3.28 -1.13
N GLU A 59 -12.90 3.08 0.17
CA GLU A 59 -11.86 3.70 0.99
C GLU A 59 -10.47 3.17 0.61
N LEU A 60 -10.34 1.87 0.35
CA LEU A 60 -9.09 1.29 -0.14
C LEU A 60 -8.69 1.86 -1.50
N SER A 61 -9.64 2.08 -2.41
CA SER A 61 -9.37 2.75 -3.69
C SER A 61 -8.83 4.16 -3.49
N GLU A 62 -9.46 4.93 -2.60
CA GLU A 62 -9.05 6.31 -2.30
C GLU A 62 -7.66 6.37 -1.65
N LEU A 63 -7.34 5.44 -0.72
CA LEU A 63 -6.06 5.40 -0.02
C LEU A 63 -4.90 4.82 -0.85
N SER A 64 -5.17 3.81 -1.68
CA SER A 64 -4.15 3.16 -2.51
C SER A 64 -3.92 3.87 -3.86
N GLY A 65 -4.86 4.71 -4.30
CA GLY A 65 -4.86 5.28 -5.65
C GLY A 65 -5.24 4.29 -6.76
N VAL A 66 -5.59 3.05 -6.42
CA VAL A 66 -6.02 2.01 -7.36
C VAL A 66 -7.52 2.16 -7.66
N ALA A 67 -7.93 1.99 -8.92
CA ALA A 67 -9.34 2.09 -9.31
C ALA A 67 -10.22 1.06 -8.57
N VAL A 68 -11.45 1.43 -8.21
CA VAL A 68 -12.39 0.61 -7.43
C VAL A 68 -12.58 -0.79 -8.03
N GLU A 69 -12.68 -0.87 -9.35
CA GLU A 69 -12.85 -2.10 -10.12
C GLU A 69 -11.65 -3.03 -9.94
N GLN A 70 -10.45 -2.45 -9.92
CA GLN A 70 -9.20 -3.17 -9.76
C GLN A 70 -9.00 -3.60 -8.30
N VAL A 71 -9.35 -2.76 -7.32
CA VAL A 71 -9.41 -3.16 -5.90
C VAL A 71 -10.34 -4.36 -5.71
N ARG A 72 -11.53 -4.35 -6.34
CA ARG A 72 -12.47 -5.48 -6.29
C ARG A 72 -11.93 -6.75 -6.94
N ALA A 73 -11.11 -6.62 -7.99
CA ALA A 73 -10.51 -7.76 -8.67
C ALA A 73 -9.38 -8.39 -7.83
N VAL A 74 -8.62 -7.57 -7.11
CA VAL A 74 -7.41 -7.97 -6.38
C VAL A 74 -7.71 -8.53 -4.99
N LEU A 75 -8.68 -7.98 -4.26
CA LEU A 75 -8.99 -8.41 -2.88
C LEU A 75 -9.29 -9.91 -2.73
N PRO A 76 -10.07 -10.56 -3.62
CA PRO A 76 -10.26 -12.01 -3.56
C PRO A 76 -8.97 -12.81 -3.77
N LEU A 77 -8.05 -12.32 -4.60
CA LEU A 77 -6.75 -12.99 -4.80
C LEU A 77 -5.93 -12.94 -3.50
N LEU A 78 -5.84 -11.76 -2.88
CA LEU A 78 -5.16 -11.56 -1.60
C LEU A 78 -5.77 -12.41 -0.48
N GLU A 79 -7.08 -12.61 -0.49
CA GLU A 79 -7.78 -13.46 0.49
C GLU A 79 -7.47 -14.94 0.29
N MET A 80 -7.46 -15.42 -0.96
CA MET A 80 -7.06 -16.80 -1.28
C MET A 80 -5.61 -17.08 -0.88
N GLU A 81 -4.73 -16.08 -0.96
CA GLU A 81 -3.34 -16.16 -0.50
C GLU A 81 -3.17 -15.93 1.02
N GLY A 82 -4.25 -15.59 1.72
CA GLY A 82 -4.28 -15.43 3.17
C GLY A 82 -3.64 -14.14 3.68
N PHE A 83 -3.46 -13.13 2.82
CA PHE A 83 -2.98 -11.80 3.24
C PHE A 83 -4.09 -10.98 3.91
N VAL A 84 -5.31 -11.11 3.41
CA VAL A 84 -6.48 -10.37 3.89
C VAL A 84 -7.65 -11.31 4.17
N GLY A 85 -8.66 -10.82 4.88
CA GLY A 85 -9.94 -11.49 5.02
C GLY A 85 -11.08 -10.48 4.96
N SER A 86 -12.28 -10.94 4.59
CA SER A 86 -13.50 -10.13 4.62
C SER A 86 -14.46 -10.59 5.71
N ASP A 87 -15.13 -9.64 6.34
CA ASP A 87 -16.33 -9.86 7.15
C ASP A 87 -17.42 -8.83 6.79
N ASP A 88 -18.51 -8.77 7.56
CA ASP A 88 -19.61 -7.84 7.35
C ASP A 88 -19.20 -6.35 7.50
N THR A 89 -18.04 -6.09 8.07
CA THR A 89 -17.50 -4.74 8.35
C THR A 89 -16.44 -4.29 7.35
N GLY A 90 -15.92 -5.20 6.52
CA GLY A 90 -15.03 -4.91 5.40
C GLY A 90 -13.83 -5.84 5.32
N TRP A 91 -12.74 -5.35 4.75
CA TRP A 91 -11.50 -6.08 4.52
C TRP A 91 -10.45 -5.74 5.56
N SER A 92 -9.79 -6.74 6.15
CA SER A 92 -8.73 -6.55 7.15
C SER A 92 -7.48 -7.38 6.82
N ARG A 93 -6.32 -6.97 7.33
CA ARG A 93 -5.09 -7.77 7.26
C ARG A 93 -5.21 -9.04 8.11
N GLN A 94 -4.59 -10.11 7.64
CA GLN A 94 -4.43 -11.38 8.36
C GLN A 94 -2.95 -11.70 8.65
N LYS A 95 -2.02 -10.93 8.08
CA LYS A 95 -0.56 -11.04 8.27
C LYS A 95 0.05 -9.71 8.73
#